data_AF-A0A7V8JWN2-F1
#
_entry.id   AF-A0A7V8JWN2-F1
#
_cell.length_a   1.000
_cell.length_b   1.000
_cell.length_c   1.000
_cell.angle_alpha   90.00
_cell.angle_beta   90.00
_cell.angle_gamma   90.00
#
_symmetry.space_group_name_H-M   'P 1'
#
loop_
_entity.id
_entity.type
_entity.pdbx_description
1 polymer ?
#
loop_
_entity_poly.entity_id
_entity_poly.type
_entity_poly.pdbx_seq_one_letter_code
_entity_poly.pdbx_strand_id
1 'polypeptide(L)'
;MSSERPRFTTACLDPAMPPTSRAAALALLNTRLHPALQSVVAAEVAAGNRVSDAGADWPDPGSVHVTLRDRFGDRHANENVVFSLCDDPHYWHADYSTIDVPRHLLIC
;
A
#
# COMPACT_ATOMS: atom_id res chain seq x y z
N MET A 1 -12.83 -10.73 -17.53
CA MET A 1 -12.49 -9.31 -17.79
C MET A 1 -11.13 -9.07 -17.18
N SER A 2 -10.09 -8.88 -17.98
CA SER A 2 -8.74 -8.64 -17.45
C SER A 2 -8.69 -7.24 -16.87
N SER A 3 -8.81 -7.11 -15.55
CA SER A 3 -8.51 -5.84 -14.88
C SER A 3 -7.03 -5.55 -15.08
N GLU A 4 -6.72 -4.48 -15.80
CA GLU A 4 -5.35 -4.03 -16.04
C GLU A 4 -4.72 -3.64 -14.70
N ARG A 5 -3.59 -4.27 -14.35
CA ARG A 5 -2.90 -3.97 -13.10
C ARG A 5 -2.34 -2.55 -13.14
N PRO A 6 -2.55 -1.72 -12.09
CA PRO A 6 -1.93 -0.40 -12.00
C PRO A 6 -0.41 -0.48 -12.13
N ARG A 7 0.18 0.51 -12.82
CA ARG A 7 1.64 0.69 -12.88
C ARG A 7 2.04 1.94 -12.13
N PHE A 8 2.85 1.76 -11.10
CA PHE A 8 3.34 2.84 -10.25
C PHE A 8 4.64 3.42 -10.79
N THR A 9 4.71 4.75 -10.82
CA THR A 9 5.91 5.52 -11.18
C THR A 9 6.33 6.39 -10.00
N THR A 10 7.46 7.07 -10.10
CA THR A 10 7.94 8.00 -9.06
C THR A 10 6.92 9.08 -8.68
N ALA A 11 5.93 9.37 -9.54
CA ALA A 11 4.87 10.34 -9.27
C ALA A 11 3.94 9.93 -8.10
N CYS A 12 3.86 8.64 -7.78
CA CYS A 12 3.03 8.16 -6.66
C CYS A 12 3.75 8.24 -5.30
N LEU A 13 5.07 8.45 -5.30
CA LEU A 13 5.88 8.46 -4.09
C LEU A 13 5.85 9.85 -3.44
N ASP A 14 5.97 9.90 -2.12
CA ASP A 14 6.14 11.12 -1.37
C ASP A 14 7.45 11.82 -1.80
N PRO A 15 7.44 13.13 -2.14
CA PRO A 15 8.65 13.89 -2.40
C PRO A 15 9.71 13.79 -1.28
N ALA A 16 9.30 13.60 -0.03
CA ALA A 16 10.17 13.43 1.13
C ALA A 16 10.82 12.02 1.21
N MET A 17 10.34 11.03 0.44
CA MET A 17 10.91 9.69 0.44
C MET A 17 12.38 9.72 -0.03
N PRO A 18 13.32 9.08 0.70
CA PRO A 18 14.73 9.04 0.35
C PRO A 18 14.96 8.49 -1.08
N PRO A 19 15.76 9.15 -1.93
CA PRO A 19 16.02 8.69 -3.30
C PRO A 19 16.53 7.24 -3.38
N THR A 20 17.32 6.82 -2.39
CA THR A 20 17.88 5.47 -2.28
C THR A 20 16.81 4.39 -2.11
N SER A 21 15.64 4.72 -1.55
CA SER A 21 14.55 3.76 -1.29
C SER A 21 13.52 3.71 -2.42
N ARG A 22 13.44 4.75 -3.26
CA ARG A 22 12.38 4.90 -4.29
C ARG A 22 12.33 3.74 -5.29
N ALA A 23 13.49 3.30 -5.78
CA ALA A 23 13.56 2.21 -6.75
C ALA A 23 13.08 0.89 -6.14
N ALA A 24 13.47 0.62 -4.89
CA ALA A 24 13.03 -0.57 -4.15
C ALA A 24 11.52 -0.52 -3.88
N ALA A 25 11.00 0.62 -3.43
CA ALA A 25 9.56 0.82 -3.22
C ALA A 25 8.75 0.56 -4.50
N LEU A 26 9.17 1.13 -5.64
CA LEU A 26 8.51 0.89 -6.92
C LEU A 26 8.58 -0.58 -7.36
N ALA A 27 9.69 -1.27 -7.09
CA ALA A 27 9.81 -2.70 -7.37
C ALA A 27 8.80 -3.50 -6.54
N LEU A 28 8.68 -3.23 -5.23
CA LEU A 28 7.70 -3.88 -4.36
C LEU A 28 6.26 -3.64 -4.85
N LEU A 29 5.90 -2.38 -5.10
CA LEU A 29 4.56 -1.99 -5.55
C LEU A 29 4.19 -2.68 -6.86
N ASN A 30 5.08 -2.69 -7.85
CA ASN A 30 4.78 -3.20 -9.18
C ASN A 30 4.89 -4.72 -9.33
N THR A 31 5.74 -5.38 -8.53
CA THR A 31 6.09 -6.80 -8.76
C THR A 31 5.65 -7.75 -7.66
N ARG A 32 5.52 -7.28 -6.41
CA ARG A 32 5.26 -8.14 -5.25
C ARG A 32 3.95 -7.81 -4.51
N LEU A 33 3.49 -6.56 -4.54
CA LEU A 33 2.27 -6.18 -3.85
C LEU A 33 1.06 -6.91 -4.44
N HIS A 34 0.19 -7.40 -3.56
CA HIS A 34 -1.04 -8.08 -3.96
C HIS A 34 -1.92 -7.17 -4.84
N PRO A 35 -2.55 -7.69 -5.92
CA PRO A 35 -3.30 -6.86 -6.88
C PRO A 35 -4.46 -6.08 -6.28
N ALA A 36 -5.11 -6.69 -5.29
CA ALA A 36 -6.21 -6.03 -4.58
C ALA A 36 -5.73 -4.80 -3.80
N LEU A 37 -4.53 -4.85 -3.20
CA LEU A 37 -3.90 -3.69 -2.58
C LEU A 37 -3.30 -2.72 -3.60
N GLN A 38 -2.79 -3.19 -4.74
CA GLN A 38 -2.40 -2.29 -5.84
C GLN A 38 -3.59 -1.42 -6.27
N SER A 39 -4.80 -1.99 -6.31
CA SER A 39 -6.01 -1.24 -6.67
C SER A 39 -6.35 -0.17 -5.64
N VAL A 40 -6.18 -0.46 -4.35
CA VAL A 40 -6.39 0.50 -3.25
C VAL A 40 -5.34 1.62 -3.31
N VAL A 41 -4.05 1.28 -3.47
CA VAL A 41 -2.97 2.28 -3.61
C VAL A 41 -3.23 3.19 -4.82
N ALA A 42 -3.68 2.63 -5.95
CA ALA A 42 -3.98 3.42 -7.13
C ALA A 42 -5.14 4.41 -6.89
N ALA A 43 -6.19 3.99 -6.18
CA ALA A 43 -7.31 4.86 -5.82
C ALA A 43 -6.88 6.00 -4.89
N GLU A 44 -6.12 5.68 -3.84
CA GLU A 44 -5.59 6.66 -2.89
C GLU A 44 -4.63 7.66 -3.56
N VAL A 45 -3.75 7.20 -4.44
CA VAL A 45 -2.84 8.07 -5.21
C VAL A 45 -3.60 8.99 -6.16
N ALA A 46 -4.65 8.47 -6.81
CA ALA A 46 -5.54 9.27 -7.66
C ALA A 46 -6.30 10.33 -6.87
N ALA A 47 -6.61 10.07 -5.60
CA ALA A 47 -7.22 11.02 -4.67
C ALA A 47 -6.22 12.04 -4.09
N GLY A 48 -4.91 11.91 -4.38
CA GLY A 48 -3.88 12.87 -3.98
C GLY A 48 -2.94 12.38 -2.86
N ASN A 49 -3.17 11.18 -2.32
CA ASN A 49 -2.27 10.55 -1.35
C ASN A 49 -0.95 10.13 -2.01
N ARG A 50 0.07 9.83 -1.22
CA ARG A 50 1.40 9.43 -1.69
C ARG A 50 1.95 8.29 -0.85
N VAL A 51 2.72 7.40 -1.48
CA VAL A 51 3.44 6.34 -0.76
C VAL A 51 4.64 6.95 -0.05
N SER A 52 4.67 6.87 1.27
CA SER A 52 5.73 7.41 2.13
C SER A 52 6.79 6.35 2.46
N ASP A 53 6.40 5.08 2.52
CA ASP A 53 7.30 3.95 2.72
C ASP A 53 6.78 2.64 2.09
N ALA A 54 7.69 1.72 1.78
CA ALA A 54 7.34 0.36 1.38
C ALA A 54 8.45 -0.61 1.77
N GLY A 55 8.07 -1.73 2.39
CA GLY A 55 8.98 -2.77 2.84
C GLY A 55 8.43 -4.16 2.59
N ALA A 56 9.27 -5.15 2.86
CA ALA A 56 8.97 -6.55 2.63
C ALA A 56 9.20 -7.40 3.87
N ASP A 57 8.66 -8.62 3.83
CA ASP A 57 8.90 -9.70 4.80
C ASP A 57 8.39 -9.41 6.22
N TRP A 58 7.47 -8.45 6.33
CA TRP A 58 6.65 -8.16 7.50
C TRP A 58 5.22 -7.82 7.02
N PRO A 59 4.15 -8.34 7.66
CA PRO A 59 4.12 -9.08 8.93
C PRO A 59 4.56 -10.54 8.83
N ASP A 60 4.41 -11.16 7.65
CA ASP A 60 4.89 -12.52 7.37
C ASP A 60 6.06 -12.51 6.37
N PRO A 61 6.92 -13.53 6.34
CA PRO A 61 7.90 -13.71 5.26
C PRO A 61 7.22 -13.67 3.88
N GLY A 62 7.77 -12.90 2.94
CA GLY A 62 7.19 -12.71 1.61
C GLY A 62 6.19 -11.57 1.48
N SER A 63 5.65 -11.06 2.60
CA SER A 63 4.69 -9.94 2.62
C SER A 63 5.28 -8.68 2.02
N VAL A 64 4.39 -7.78 1.59
CA VAL A 64 4.72 -6.38 1.30
C VAL A 64 3.84 -5.52 2.20
N HIS A 65 4.45 -4.58 2.91
CA HIS A 65 3.75 -3.50 3.59
C HIS A 65 4.03 -2.18 2.88
N VAL A 66 3.01 -1.34 2.80
CA VAL A 66 3.07 -0.01 2.19
C VAL A 66 2.49 1.00 3.17
N THR A 67 3.17 2.12 3.36
CA THR A 67 2.70 3.22 4.19
C THR A 67 2.33 4.40 3.29
N LEU A 68 1.16 4.96 3.50
CA LEU A 68 0.73 6.20 2.85
C LEU A 68 1.10 7.41 3.71
N ARG A 69 1.26 8.56 3.06
CA ARG A 69 1.58 9.83 3.72
C ARG A 69 0.39 10.35 4.51
N ASP A 70 -0.79 10.30 3.90
CA ASP A 70 -2.02 10.82 4.47
C ASP A 70 -2.95 9.67 4.87
N ARG A 71 -3.91 9.96 5.75
CA ARG A 71 -4.97 9.02 6.12
C ARG A 71 -5.72 8.55 4.87
N PHE A 72 -6.21 7.31 4.90
CA PHE A 72 -7.11 6.82 3.85
C PHE A 72 -8.30 7.75 3.68
N GLY A 73 -8.67 7.97 2.42
CA GLY A 73 -9.86 8.73 2.06
C GLY A 73 -11.11 7.86 2.22
N ASP A 74 -11.73 7.54 1.09
CA ASP A 74 -12.91 6.68 1.05
C ASP A 74 -12.55 5.21 1.29
N ARG A 75 -13.54 4.43 1.73
CA ARG A 75 -13.34 3.00 2.02
C ARG A 75 -13.26 2.20 0.72
N HIS A 76 -12.04 1.91 0.28
CA HIS A 76 -11.72 1.12 -0.92
C HIS A 76 -11.68 -0.39 -0.68
N ALA A 77 -12.33 -0.88 0.38
CA ALA A 77 -12.37 -2.31 0.69
C ALA A 77 -13.03 -3.09 -0.45
N ASN A 78 -12.46 -4.25 -0.77
CA ASN A 78 -13.00 -5.19 -1.74
C ASN A 78 -12.97 -6.61 -1.16
N GLU A 79 -13.50 -7.59 -1.88
CA GLU A 79 -13.61 -8.98 -1.43
C GLU A 79 -12.28 -9.63 -0.98
N ASN A 80 -11.13 -9.08 -1.41
CA ASN A 80 -9.80 -9.62 -1.12
C ASN A 80 -9.00 -8.78 -0.11
N VAL A 81 -9.55 -7.66 0.37
CA VAL A 81 -8.88 -6.78 1.35
C VAL A 81 -9.83 -6.36 2.46
N VAL A 82 -9.38 -6.53 3.70
CA VAL A 82 -10.12 -6.17 4.90
C VAL A 82 -9.59 -4.86 5.42
N PHE A 83 -10.49 -3.91 5.67
CA PHE A 83 -10.16 -2.67 6.37
C PHE A 83 -10.24 -2.87 7.88
N SER A 84 -9.23 -2.39 8.61
CA SER A 84 -9.18 -2.32 10.06
C SER A 84 -8.89 -0.88 10.52
N LEU A 85 -9.70 -0.36 11.44
CA LEU A 85 -9.40 0.89 12.14
C LEU A 85 -8.65 0.54 13.43
N CYS A 86 -7.35 0.83 13.48
CA CYS A 86 -6.51 0.59 14.65
C CYS A 86 -6.63 1.74 15.65
N ASP A 87 -6.64 2.97 15.13
CA ASP A 87 -6.65 4.23 15.88
C ASP A 87 -5.61 4.26 17.01
N ASP A 88 -4.42 3.74 16.74
CA ASP A 88 -3.35 3.66 17.74
C ASP A 88 -2.43 4.90 17.66
N PRO A 89 -2.32 5.70 18.72
CA PRO A 89 -1.45 6.87 18.75
C PRO A 89 0.05 6.60 18.54
N HIS A 90 0.51 5.36 18.77
CA HIS A 90 1.91 4.96 18.69
C HIS A 90 2.27 4.25 17.38
N TYR A 91 1.27 3.80 16.61
CA TYR A 91 1.49 3.04 15.38
C TYR A 91 0.84 3.75 14.20
N TRP A 92 -0.28 3.25 13.71
CA TRP A 92 -1.00 3.77 12.56
C TRP A 92 -2.49 3.88 12.84
N HIS A 93 -3.14 4.73 12.06
CA HIS A 93 -4.54 5.02 12.25
C HIS A 93 -5.42 3.88 11.71
N ALA A 94 -5.10 3.36 10.51
CA ALA A 94 -5.85 2.28 9.89
C ALA A 94 -4.97 1.44 8.98
N ASP A 95 -5.43 0.22 8.68
CA ASP A 95 -4.84 -0.63 7.66
C ASP A 95 -5.86 -1.29 6.72
N TYR A 96 -5.40 -1.62 5.52
CA TYR A 96 -5.98 -2.67 4.70
C TYR A 96 -5.05 -3.88 4.69
N SER A 97 -5.60 -5.07 4.92
CA SER A 97 -4.86 -6.33 4.88
C SER A 97 -5.46 -7.30 3.87
N THR A 98 -4.62 -8.06 3.16
CA THR A 98 -5.13 -9.14 2.30
C THR A 98 -5.68 -10.30 3.13
N ILE A 99 -6.70 -10.96 2.61
CA ILE A 99 -7.27 -12.16 3.24
C ILE A 99 -6.37 -13.40 3.07
N ASP A 100 -5.59 -13.43 1.99
CA ASP A 100 -4.69 -14.53 1.65
C ASP A 100 -3.31 -14.37 2.28
N VAL A 101 -2.56 -15.48 2.32
CA VAL A 101 -1.17 -15.54 2.79
C VAL A 101 -0.17 -15.50 1.62
N PRO A 102 0.99 -14.83 1.76
CA PRO A 102 1.37 -14.00 2.91
C PRO A 102 0.50 -12.74 3.03
N ARG A 103 0.28 -12.25 4.24
CA ARG A 103 -0.57 -11.07 4.45
C ARG A 103 0.17 -9.82 3.99
N HIS A 104 -0.33 -9.15 2.97
CA HIS A 104 0.13 -7.83 2.60
C HIS A 104 -0.62 -6.75 3.37
N LEU A 105 0.03 -5.62 3.64
CA LEU A 105 -0.53 -4.51 4.38
C LEU A 105 -0.43 -3.20 3.60
N LEU A 106 -1.44 -2.37 3.73
CA LEU A 106 -1.41 -0.96 3.39
C LEU A 106 -1.81 -0.18 4.63
N ILE A 107 -1.03 0.81 5.02
CA ILE A 107 -1.10 1.48 6.33
C ILE A 107 -1.18 3.00 6.11
N CYS A 108 -1.91 3.72 6.97
CA CYS A 108 -1.93 5.19 7.00
C CYS A 108 -1.88 5.76 8.42
#